data_AF-A0A1J0VLC6-F1
#
_entry.id   AF-A0A1J0VLC6-F1
#
_cell.length_a   1.000
_cell.length_b   1.000
_cell.length_c   1.000
_cell.angle_alpha   90.00
_cell.angle_beta   90.00
_cell.angle_gamma   90.00
#
_symmetry.space_group_name_H-M   'P 1'
#
loop_
_entity.id
_entity.type
_entity.pdbx_description
1 polymer ?
#
loop_
_entity_poly.entity_id
_entity_poly.type
_entity_poly.pdbx_seq_one_letter_code
_entity_poly.pdbx_strand_id
1 'polypeptide(L)'
;MNTGTGKVIQERRRLLGLSQPALATAIGVSSRQITRYESEEQSPTLPVAIRLAEALQISLAELAGIVDNRVDLAGRWWAAWQKAAKHGEQVEVAAVNIRHEGDHLLLDSDAETPAAEAEPVAQVRGEMRVWDGDALTGWVRGMDIAFPVGTIYYSLHPQGAHAVGSWTTKSGGDGLVRGWSALAREKSDAEKLLWELLRTDGIVESWPGTARSA
;
A
#
# COMPACT_ATOMS: atom_id res chain seq x y z
N MET A 1 -16.68 -7.87 -13.63
CA MET A 1 -16.91 -9.06 -14.50
C MET A 1 -15.89 -10.10 -14.11
N ASN A 2 -16.31 -11.31 -13.75
CA ASN A 2 -15.37 -12.37 -13.34
C ASN A 2 -14.75 -12.98 -14.60
N THR A 3 -13.49 -12.64 -14.90
CA THR A 3 -12.78 -13.15 -16.09
C THR A 3 -12.24 -14.54 -15.77
N GLY A 4 -12.53 -15.54 -16.61
CA GLY A 4 -12.04 -16.91 -16.36
C GLY A 4 -10.51 -17.01 -16.38
N THR A 5 -9.96 -17.92 -15.58
CA THR A 5 -8.50 -18.11 -15.41
C THR A 5 -7.74 -18.25 -16.72
N GLY A 6 -8.33 -18.88 -17.75
CA GLY A 6 -7.69 -19.05 -19.05
C GLY A 6 -7.44 -17.71 -19.76
N LYS A 7 -8.39 -16.78 -19.68
CA LYS A 7 -8.24 -15.42 -20.21
C LYS A 7 -7.16 -14.64 -19.45
N VAL A 8 -7.12 -14.73 -18.12
CA VAL A 8 -6.08 -14.06 -17.32
C VAL A 8 -4.69 -14.54 -17.70
N ILE A 9 -4.48 -15.86 -17.83
CA ILE A 9 -3.22 -16.46 -18.27
C ILE A 9 -2.82 -15.90 -19.64
N GLN A 10 -3.74 -15.92 -20.60
CA GLN A 10 -3.48 -15.48 -21.96
C GLN A 10 -3.10 -13.99 -22.02
N GLU A 11 -3.87 -13.14 -21.35
CA GLU A 11 -3.67 -11.69 -21.35
C GLU A 11 -2.35 -11.32 -20.69
N ARG A 12 -2.09 -11.86 -19.49
CA ARG A 12 -0.87 -11.55 -18.75
C ARG A 12 0.39 -12.06 -19.47
N ARG A 13 0.31 -13.26 -20.07
CA ARG A 13 1.41 -13.80 -20.89
C ARG A 13 1.74 -12.88 -22.07
N ARG A 14 0.72 -12.35 -22.76
CA ARG A 14 0.91 -11.41 -23.88
C ARG A 14 1.53 -10.09 -23.43
N LEU A 15 1.08 -9.53 -22.30
CA LEU A 15 1.65 -8.30 -21.73
C LEU A 15 3.14 -8.45 -21.39
N LEU A 16 3.55 -9.62 -20.89
CA LEU A 16 4.96 -9.92 -20.59
C LEU A 16 5.78 -10.31 -21.83
N GLY A 17 5.20 -10.29 -23.03
CA GLY A 17 5.88 -10.70 -24.27
C GLY A 17 6.24 -12.19 -24.33
N LEU A 18 5.63 -13.02 -23.48
CA LEU A 18 5.94 -14.45 -23.39
C LEU A 18 5.19 -15.24 -24.47
N SER A 19 5.86 -16.19 -25.10
CA SER A 19 5.20 -17.20 -25.94
C SER A 19 4.63 -18.33 -25.05
N GLN A 20 3.65 -19.09 -25.54
CA GLN A 20 3.14 -20.26 -24.80
C GLN A 20 4.26 -21.27 -24.46
N PRO A 21 5.20 -21.60 -25.37
CA PRO A 21 6.34 -22.45 -25.03
C PRO A 21 7.27 -21.84 -23.97
N ALA A 22 7.50 -20.52 -23.99
CA ALA A 22 8.34 -19.86 -23.00
C ALA A 22 7.73 -19.95 -21.59
N LEU A 23 6.43 -19.68 -21.48
CA LEU A 23 5.70 -19.84 -20.21
C LEU A 23 5.70 -21.29 -19.73
N ALA A 24 5.50 -22.24 -20.65
CA ALA A 24 5.50 -23.67 -20.35
C ALA A 24 6.84 -24.11 -19.74
N THR A 25 7.95 -23.68 -20.34
CA THR A 25 9.31 -23.91 -19.82
C THR A 25 9.49 -23.28 -18.44
N ALA A 26 9.03 -22.05 -18.23
CA ALA A 26 9.16 -21.35 -16.95
C ALA A 26 8.48 -22.08 -15.78
N ILE A 27 7.34 -22.74 -16.03
CA ILE A 27 6.57 -23.42 -14.97
C ILE A 27 6.73 -24.96 -14.98
N GLY A 28 7.60 -25.49 -15.85
CA GLY A 28 7.87 -26.93 -15.95
C GLY A 28 6.69 -27.76 -16.45
N VAL A 29 5.94 -27.29 -17.45
CA VAL A 29 4.85 -28.03 -18.11
C VAL A 29 5.04 -28.06 -19.62
N SER A 30 4.22 -28.83 -20.34
CA SER A 30 4.23 -28.83 -21.81
C SER A 30 3.50 -27.62 -22.40
N SER A 31 3.93 -27.14 -23.57
CA SER A 31 3.23 -26.06 -24.30
C SER A 31 1.74 -26.39 -24.56
N ARG A 32 1.43 -27.67 -24.82
CA ARG A 32 0.05 -28.15 -24.98
C ARG A 32 -0.80 -27.96 -23.72
N GLN A 33 -0.21 -28.08 -22.53
CA GLN A 33 -0.93 -27.79 -21.28
C GLN A 33 -1.26 -26.31 -21.16
N ILE A 34 -0.34 -25.41 -21.55
CA ILE A 34 -0.65 -23.97 -21.59
C ILE A 34 -1.81 -23.68 -22.52
N THR A 35 -1.83 -24.27 -23.72
CA THR A 35 -2.96 -24.12 -24.65
C THR A 35 -4.28 -24.53 -24.02
N ARG A 36 -4.33 -25.68 -23.33
CA ARG A 36 -5.53 -26.17 -22.63
C ARG A 36 -5.96 -25.29 -21.46
N TYR A 37 -5.01 -24.70 -20.75
CA TYR A 37 -5.31 -23.76 -19.68
C TYR A 37 -5.90 -22.47 -20.24
N GLU A 38 -5.30 -21.91 -21.29
CA GLU A 38 -5.80 -20.68 -21.95
C GLU A 38 -7.15 -20.87 -22.64
N SER A 39 -7.44 -22.07 -23.16
CA SER A 39 -8.74 -22.39 -23.78
C SER A 39 -9.82 -22.83 -22.77
N GLU A 40 -9.49 -22.88 -21.48
CA GLU A 40 -10.35 -23.38 -20.40
C GLU A 40 -10.82 -24.84 -20.58
N GLU A 41 -10.21 -25.60 -21.50
CA GLU A 41 -10.41 -27.05 -21.63
C GLU A 41 -9.98 -27.82 -20.39
N GLN A 42 -9.00 -27.28 -19.64
CA GLN A 42 -8.48 -27.87 -18.42
C GLN A 42 -8.10 -26.79 -17.42
N SER A 43 -8.48 -26.95 -16.15
CA SER A 43 -7.98 -26.08 -15.08
C SER A 43 -6.59 -26.54 -14.60
N PRO A 44 -5.66 -25.61 -14.30
CA PRO A 44 -4.39 -25.95 -13.69
C PRO A 44 -4.62 -26.51 -12.27
N THR A 45 -3.80 -27.48 -11.86
CA THR A 45 -3.78 -27.92 -10.46
C THR A 45 -3.22 -26.81 -9.57
N LEU A 46 -3.53 -26.80 -8.28
CA LEU A 46 -3.06 -25.76 -7.36
C LEU A 46 -1.52 -25.55 -7.40
N PRO A 47 -0.67 -26.59 -7.39
CA PRO A 47 0.78 -26.39 -7.52
C PRO A 47 1.20 -25.76 -8.85
N VAL A 48 0.49 -26.05 -9.95
CA VAL A 48 0.75 -25.42 -11.26
C VAL A 48 0.24 -23.98 -11.27
N ALA A 49 -0.89 -23.71 -10.62
CA ALA A 49 -1.45 -22.37 -10.49
C ALA A 49 -0.52 -21.43 -9.70
N ILE A 50 0.14 -21.92 -8.64
CA ILE A 50 1.17 -21.14 -7.91
C ILE A 50 2.33 -20.76 -8.85
N ARG A 51 2.88 -21.73 -9.58
CA ARG A 51 3.98 -21.46 -10.53
C ARG A 51 3.55 -20.55 -11.69
N LEU A 52 2.30 -20.66 -12.15
CA LEU A 52 1.71 -19.74 -13.13
C LEU A 52 1.66 -18.32 -12.57
N ALA A 53 1.14 -18.13 -11.37
CA ALA A 53 1.06 -16.83 -10.71
C ALA A 53 2.45 -16.17 -10.58
N GLU A 54 3.44 -16.94 -10.13
CA GLU A 54 4.84 -16.49 -10.04
C GLU A 54 5.41 -16.10 -11.42
N ALA A 55 5.31 -16.97 -12.43
CA ALA A 55 5.85 -16.72 -13.76
C ALA A 55 5.13 -15.58 -14.50
N LEU A 56 3.85 -15.35 -14.20
CA LEU A 56 3.03 -14.28 -14.77
C LEU A 56 3.06 -13.00 -13.94
N GLN A 57 3.80 -12.96 -12.83
CA GLN A 57 3.92 -11.81 -11.95
C GLN A 57 2.55 -11.22 -11.55
N ILE A 58 1.67 -12.11 -11.08
CA ILE A 58 0.34 -11.78 -10.52
C ILE A 58 0.08 -12.66 -9.29
N SER A 59 -0.88 -12.29 -8.46
CA SER A 59 -1.34 -13.11 -7.34
C SER A 59 -2.18 -14.31 -7.81
N LEU A 60 -2.30 -15.32 -6.94
CA LEU A 60 -3.18 -16.47 -7.20
C LEU A 60 -4.66 -16.06 -7.29
N ALA A 61 -5.06 -14.99 -6.58
CA ALA A 61 -6.40 -14.43 -6.64
C ALA A 61 -6.67 -13.79 -8.01
N GLU A 62 -5.74 -12.97 -8.50
CA GLU A 62 -5.83 -12.39 -9.84
C GLU A 62 -5.86 -13.47 -10.93
N LEU A 63 -5.03 -14.51 -10.79
CA LEU A 63 -5.06 -15.68 -11.67
C LEU A 63 -6.44 -16.37 -11.68
N ALA A 64 -7.15 -16.36 -10.55
CA ALA A 64 -8.52 -16.87 -10.44
C ALA A 64 -9.59 -15.92 -11.02
N GLY A 65 -9.20 -14.80 -11.63
CA GLY A 65 -10.12 -13.81 -12.18
C GLY A 65 -10.57 -12.74 -11.18
N ILE A 66 -10.05 -12.78 -9.95
CA ILE A 66 -10.30 -11.76 -8.94
C ILE A 66 -9.38 -10.59 -9.27
N VAL A 67 -9.83 -9.73 -10.19
CA VAL A 67 -9.09 -8.52 -10.55
C VAL A 67 -9.12 -7.58 -9.36
N ASP A 68 -7.99 -7.50 -8.65
CA ASP A 68 -7.78 -6.48 -7.66
C ASP A 68 -7.26 -5.23 -8.38
N ASN A 69 -8.17 -4.38 -8.86
CA ASN A 69 -7.84 -3.10 -9.52
C ASN A 69 -7.26 -2.06 -8.54
N ARG A 70 -6.83 -2.49 -7.35
CA ARG A 70 -6.23 -1.65 -6.32
C ARG A 70 -4.85 -1.21 -6.75
N VAL A 71 -4.53 0.03 -6.41
CA VAL A 71 -3.18 0.57 -6.51
C VAL A 71 -2.23 -0.30 -5.70
N ASP A 72 -1.06 -0.63 -6.26
CA ASP A 72 0.03 -1.20 -5.47
C ASP A 72 0.59 -0.19 -4.46
N LEU A 73 0.29 -0.42 -3.19
CA LEU A 73 0.75 0.39 -2.06
C LEU A 73 2.02 -0.16 -1.41
N ALA A 74 2.58 -1.27 -1.90
CA ALA A 74 3.77 -1.87 -1.30
C ALA A 74 5.03 -1.01 -1.50
N GLY A 75 6.05 -1.26 -0.66
CA GLY A 75 7.36 -0.63 -0.72
C GLY A 75 7.53 0.54 0.24
N ARG A 76 8.57 1.35 0.00
CA ARG A 76 8.93 2.48 0.86
C ARG A 76 7.95 3.64 0.72
N TRP A 77 7.65 4.24 1.85
CA TRP A 77 6.86 5.46 2.03
C TRP A 77 7.52 6.35 3.07
N TRP A 78 7.14 7.62 3.05
CA TRP A 78 7.34 8.56 4.12
C TRP A 78 6.00 8.83 4.80
N ALA A 79 6.00 8.70 6.11
CA ALA A 79 4.84 8.94 6.93
C ALA A 79 5.11 10.14 7.84
N ALA A 80 4.19 11.10 7.80
CA ALA A 80 4.23 12.32 8.57
C ALA A 80 3.05 12.34 9.54
N TRP A 81 3.30 12.65 10.82
CA TRP A 81 2.27 12.72 11.86
C TRP A 81 2.39 14.01 12.66
N GLN A 82 1.25 14.62 12.96
CA GLN A 82 1.15 15.61 14.01
C GLN A 82 1.41 14.95 15.38
N LYS A 83 2.16 15.59 16.29
CA LYS A 83 2.37 15.08 17.65
C LYS A 83 1.20 15.41 18.58
N ALA A 84 0.90 14.47 19.49
CA ALA A 84 -0.24 14.53 20.39
C ALA A 84 0.03 15.29 21.71
N ALA A 85 0.49 16.56 21.74
CA ALA A 85 0.45 17.39 22.97
C ALA A 85 0.77 18.89 22.79
N LYS A 86 -0.01 19.73 23.50
CA LYS A 86 0.11 21.16 23.93
C LYS A 86 0.62 22.25 22.99
N HIS A 87 1.40 21.96 21.96
CA HIS A 87 1.92 22.91 20.99
C HIS A 87 1.60 22.38 19.59
N GLY A 88 0.48 22.85 19.02
CA GLY A 88 -0.24 22.25 17.89
C GLY A 88 0.47 22.14 16.53
N GLU A 89 1.79 22.28 16.48
CA GLU A 89 2.57 22.41 15.24
C GLU A 89 3.79 21.46 15.19
N GLN A 90 4.01 20.61 16.18
CA GLN A 90 5.09 19.63 16.10
C GLN A 90 4.72 18.48 15.16
N VAL A 91 5.59 18.24 14.19
CA VAL A 91 5.47 17.21 13.16
C VAL A 91 6.60 16.20 13.31
N GLU A 92 6.30 14.91 13.15
CA GLU A 92 7.29 13.86 12.99
C GLU A 92 7.18 13.22 11.61
N VAL A 93 8.32 12.93 10.98
CA VAL A 93 8.39 12.33 9.66
C VAL A 93 9.37 11.18 9.68
N ALA A 94 8.91 9.97 9.35
CA ALA A 94 9.73 8.77 9.31
C ALA A 94 9.54 8.01 8.01
N ALA A 95 10.59 7.31 7.57
CA ALA A 95 10.47 6.34 6.51
C ALA A 95 9.88 5.03 7.06
N VAL A 96 8.92 4.48 6.32
CA VAL A 96 8.24 3.24 6.62
C VAL A 96 8.22 2.35 5.38
N ASN A 97 8.16 1.05 5.59
CA ASN A 97 7.93 0.09 4.52
C ASN A 97 6.52 -0.49 4.68
N ILE A 98 5.77 -0.50 3.58
CA ILE A 98 4.43 -1.09 3.52
C ILE A 98 4.52 -2.41 2.75
N ARG A 99 3.98 -3.48 3.34
CA ARG A 99 3.67 -4.73 2.63
C ARG A 99 2.17 -4.76 2.33
N HIS A 100 1.82 -5.15 1.12
CA HIS A 100 0.43 -5.20 0.64
C HIS A 100 0.04 -6.66 0.40
N GLU A 101 -0.91 -7.16 1.18
CA GLU A 101 -1.40 -8.54 1.12
C GLU A 101 -2.93 -8.54 1.01
N GLY A 102 -3.45 -8.64 -0.22
CA GLY A 102 -4.88 -8.56 -0.49
C GLY A 102 -5.41 -7.17 -0.14
N ASP A 103 -6.34 -7.09 0.81
CA ASP A 103 -6.83 -5.81 1.34
C ASP A 103 -6.09 -5.33 2.59
N HIS A 104 -5.10 -6.07 3.10
CA HIS A 104 -4.34 -5.70 4.27
C HIS A 104 -3.01 -5.03 3.90
N LEU A 105 -2.64 -4.02 4.67
CA LEU A 105 -1.37 -3.31 4.61
C LEU A 105 -0.66 -3.48 5.95
N LEU A 106 0.56 -3.99 5.92
CA LEU A 106 1.43 -4.07 7.09
C LEU A 106 2.48 -2.96 6.99
N LEU A 107 2.53 -2.09 7.98
CA LEU A 107 3.46 -0.97 8.06
C LEU A 107 4.51 -1.27 9.11
N ASP A 108 5.78 -1.13 8.76
CA ASP A 108 6.92 -1.29 9.68
C ASP A 108 7.92 -0.14 9.42
N SER A 109 8.62 0.35 10.45
CA SER A 109 9.71 1.30 10.26
C SER A 109 10.76 0.78 9.27
N ASP A 110 11.26 1.68 8.43
CA ASP A 110 12.34 1.34 7.53
C ASP A 110 13.67 1.29 8.29
N ALA A 111 14.22 0.07 8.43
CA ALA A 111 15.44 -0.25 9.15
C ALA A 111 16.69 0.44 8.57
N GLU A 112 16.64 0.90 7.31
CA GLU A 112 17.77 1.58 6.65
C GLU A 112 17.81 3.09 6.89
N THR A 113 16.88 3.65 7.68
CA THR A 113 16.94 5.08 8.03
C THR A 113 18.20 5.34 8.87
N PRO A 114 19.20 6.10 8.38
CA PRO A 114 20.36 6.42 9.19
C PRO A 114 19.87 7.19 10.41
N ALA A 115 20.23 6.73 11.61
CA ALA A 115 20.05 7.53 12.80
C ALA A 115 20.83 8.84 12.61
N ALA A 116 20.13 9.92 12.27
CA ALA A 116 20.72 11.24 12.34
C ALA A 116 21.17 11.43 13.80
N GLU A 117 22.38 11.97 14.01
CA GLU A 117 23.04 12.11 15.32
C GLU A 117 22.27 12.93 16.37
N ALA A 118 21.03 13.35 16.10
CA ALA A 118 20.26 14.23 16.96
C ALA A 118 19.17 13.52 17.78
N GLU A 119 18.37 12.59 17.26
CA GLU A 119 17.35 11.86 18.05
C GLU A 119 17.02 10.51 17.38
N PRO A 120 16.75 9.42 18.15
CA PRO A 120 16.28 8.17 17.56
C PRO A 120 14.94 8.41 16.85
N VAL A 121 14.88 8.09 15.55
CA VAL A 121 13.61 8.06 14.81
C VAL A 121 12.73 7.02 15.48
N ALA A 122 11.55 7.43 15.96
CA ALA A 122 10.67 6.52 16.68
C ALA A 122 10.32 5.34 15.76
N GLN A 123 10.62 4.13 16.22
CA GLN A 123 10.20 2.95 15.48
C GLN A 123 8.68 2.83 15.53
N VAL A 124 8.06 2.50 14.41
CA VAL A 124 6.61 2.35 14.28
C VAL A 124 6.27 1.01 13.67
N ARG A 125 5.08 0.54 14.03
CA ARG A 125 4.43 -0.60 13.41
C ARG A 125 2.94 -0.32 13.27
N GLY A 126 2.34 -0.80 12.20
CA GLY A 126 0.92 -0.63 11.97
C GLY A 126 0.33 -1.70 11.07
N GLU A 127 -0.98 -1.71 11.04
CA GLU A 127 -1.78 -2.52 10.16
C GLU A 127 -2.95 -1.68 9.68
N MET A 128 -3.23 -1.69 8.39
CA MET A 128 -4.36 -1.01 7.79
C MET A 128 -5.07 -1.93 6.81
N ARG A 129 -6.32 -1.61 6.52
CA ARG A 129 -7.12 -2.27 5.49
C ARG A 129 -7.57 -1.26 4.45
N VAL A 130 -7.53 -1.67 3.18
CA VAL A 130 -8.03 -0.92 2.04
C VAL A 130 -9.53 -1.18 1.86
N TRP A 131 -10.32 -0.12 1.82
CA TRP A 131 -11.76 -0.11 1.58
C TRP A 131 -12.05 0.68 0.31
N ASP A 132 -12.91 0.13 -0.55
CA ASP A 132 -13.40 0.76 -1.78
C ASP A 132 -12.33 1.34 -2.73
N GLY A 133 -11.06 0.99 -2.52
CA GLY A 133 -9.91 1.40 -3.32
C GLY A 133 -9.29 2.75 -2.94
N ASP A 134 -9.95 3.54 -2.08
CA ASP A 134 -9.54 4.91 -1.76
C ASP A 134 -9.56 5.25 -0.26
N ALA A 135 -10.06 4.37 0.61
CA ALA A 135 -10.07 4.55 2.05
C ALA A 135 -9.16 3.53 2.73
N LEU A 136 -8.27 3.99 3.61
CA LEU A 136 -7.45 3.13 4.46
C LEU A 136 -7.88 3.30 5.90
N THR A 137 -8.13 2.21 6.63
CA THR A 137 -8.38 2.29 8.08
C THR A 137 -7.53 1.29 8.82
N GLY A 138 -7.03 1.65 10.00
CA GLY A 138 -6.26 0.71 10.78
C GLY A 138 -5.70 1.30 12.04
N TRP A 139 -4.55 0.81 12.45
CA TRP A 139 -3.82 1.32 13.60
C TRP A 139 -2.33 1.45 13.28
N VAL A 140 -1.71 2.44 13.92
CA VAL A 140 -0.25 2.60 13.96
C VAL A 140 0.13 2.81 15.42
N ARG A 141 1.24 2.19 15.84
CA ARG A 141 1.81 2.34 17.17
C ARG A 141 3.29 2.69 17.06
N GLY A 142 3.77 3.54 17.95
CA GLY A 142 5.19 3.56 18.26
C GLY A 142 5.59 2.29 18.98
N MET A 143 6.79 1.83 18.69
CA MET A 143 7.51 0.85 19.50
C MET A 143 8.22 1.53 20.68
N ASP A 144 8.44 2.85 20.59
CA ASP A 144 8.87 3.69 21.70
C ASP A 144 7.67 4.44 22.32
N ILE A 145 7.71 4.62 23.63
CA ILE A 145 6.61 5.11 24.51
C ILE A 145 6.11 6.54 24.19
N ALA A 146 6.67 7.20 23.17
CA ALA A 146 6.32 8.55 22.73
C ALA A 146 5.13 8.60 21.75
N PHE A 147 4.76 7.46 21.14
CA PHE A 147 3.69 7.40 20.14
C PHE A 147 2.58 6.48 20.60
N PRO A 148 1.41 7.02 20.95
CA PRO A 148 0.32 6.20 21.42
C PRO A 148 -0.23 5.35 20.27
N VAL A 149 -0.75 4.16 20.60
CA VAL A 149 -1.48 3.32 19.64
C VAL A 149 -2.65 4.15 19.14
N GLY A 150 -2.62 4.56 17.88
CA GLY A 150 -3.62 5.40 17.27
C GLY A 150 -4.42 4.61 16.24
N THR A 151 -5.74 4.75 16.25
CA THR A 151 -6.56 4.36 15.09
C THR A 151 -6.37 5.43 14.02
N ILE A 152 -6.21 5.02 12.77
CA ILE A 152 -5.96 5.91 11.64
C ILE A 152 -6.98 5.70 10.53
N TYR A 153 -7.34 6.81 9.88
CA TYR A 153 -8.06 6.84 8.61
C TYR A 153 -7.23 7.63 7.61
N TYR A 154 -7.03 7.11 6.40
CA TYR A 154 -6.51 7.86 5.26
C TYR A 154 -7.48 7.82 4.08
N SER A 155 -7.57 8.93 3.37
CA SER A 155 -8.03 8.97 1.98
C SER A 155 -6.81 8.88 1.06
N LEU A 156 -6.78 7.85 0.22
CA LEU A 156 -5.74 7.59 -0.76
C LEU A 156 -6.04 8.39 -2.04
N HIS A 157 -5.02 9.06 -2.56
CA HIS A 157 -5.13 9.74 -3.85
C HIS A 157 -5.22 8.71 -4.99
N PRO A 158 -6.01 8.94 -6.07
CA PRO A 158 -6.21 7.94 -7.13
C PRO A 158 -4.93 7.45 -7.83
N GLN A 159 -3.86 8.24 -7.87
CA GLN A 159 -2.58 7.78 -8.44
C GLN A 159 -1.77 6.89 -7.49
N GLY A 160 -2.17 6.78 -6.23
CA GLY A 160 -1.55 5.81 -5.32
C GLY A 160 -0.21 6.18 -4.72
N ALA A 161 0.23 7.43 -4.92
CA ALA A 161 1.51 7.92 -4.42
C ALA A 161 1.38 8.74 -3.12
N HIS A 162 0.15 9.09 -2.74
CA HIS A 162 -0.15 9.97 -1.62
C HIS A 162 -1.41 9.51 -0.88
N ALA A 163 -1.43 9.69 0.43
CA ALA A 163 -2.63 9.53 1.26
C ALA A 163 -2.64 10.62 2.34
N VAL A 164 -3.82 11.14 2.68
CA VAL A 164 -3.97 12.11 3.79
C VAL A 164 -5.05 11.66 4.74
N GLY A 165 -4.91 12.00 6.01
CA GLY A 165 -5.72 11.36 7.02
C GLY A 165 -5.63 11.97 8.40
N SER A 166 -6.31 11.33 9.33
CA SER A 166 -6.25 11.67 10.74
C SER A 166 -6.08 10.42 11.58
N TRP A 167 -5.43 10.59 12.72
CA TRP A 167 -5.32 9.58 13.75
C TRP A 167 -6.05 10.04 15.01
N THR A 168 -6.52 9.09 15.81
CA THR A 168 -7.09 9.33 17.13
C THR A 168 -6.52 8.34 18.11
N THR A 169 -6.22 8.82 19.32
CA THR A 169 -5.65 7.99 20.38
C THR A 169 -6.10 8.47 21.77
N LYS A 170 -5.84 7.64 22.77
CA LYS A 170 -6.10 7.96 24.17
C LYS A 170 -5.08 8.99 24.67
N SER A 171 -5.56 10.01 25.38
CA SER A 171 -4.76 11.02 26.06
C SER A 171 -5.12 11.05 27.55
N GLY A 172 -4.13 10.81 28.42
CA GLY A 172 -4.37 10.78 29.87
C GLY A 172 -5.36 9.68 30.33
N GLY A 173 -6.03 9.90 31.46
CA GLY A 173 -6.95 8.93 32.07
C GLY A 173 -8.23 8.70 31.26
N ASP A 174 -8.85 9.78 30.78
CA ASP A 174 -10.22 9.77 30.21
C ASP A 174 -10.36 10.57 28.90
N GLY A 175 -9.24 11.07 28.33
CA GLY A 175 -9.26 11.92 27.15
C GLY A 175 -9.02 11.16 25.84
N LEU A 176 -9.53 11.73 24.74
CA LEU A 176 -9.14 11.39 23.38
C LEU A 176 -8.47 12.61 22.74
N VAL A 177 -7.41 12.37 21.99
CA VAL A 177 -6.75 13.39 21.17
C VAL A 177 -6.68 12.89 19.73
N ARG A 178 -6.87 13.82 18.80
CA ARG A 178 -6.74 13.58 17.36
C ARG A 178 -5.65 14.45 16.78
N GLY A 179 -5.14 14.05 15.62
CA GLY A 179 -4.30 14.91 14.79
C GLY A 179 -4.23 14.43 13.36
N TRP A 180 -3.54 15.20 12.55
CA TRP A 180 -3.40 14.95 11.11
C TRP A 180 -2.21 14.06 10.79
N SER A 181 -2.28 13.40 9.64
CA SER A 181 -1.19 12.60 9.11
C SER A 181 -1.24 12.51 7.59
N ALA A 182 -0.08 12.33 6.97
CA ALA A 182 0.07 12.12 5.55
C ALA A 182 1.06 10.99 5.25
N LEU A 183 0.80 10.26 4.17
CA LEU A 183 1.71 9.30 3.55
C LEU A 183 2.07 9.80 2.15
N ALA A 184 3.35 9.74 1.79
CA ALA A 184 3.79 9.98 0.42
C ALA A 184 4.97 9.09 0.04
N ARG A 185 5.19 8.87 -1.25
CA ARG A 185 6.41 8.21 -1.74
C ARG A 185 7.67 9.05 -1.52
N GLU A 186 7.51 10.38 -1.49
CA GLU A 186 8.60 11.34 -1.26
C GLU A 186 8.49 12.05 0.10
N LYS A 187 9.62 12.23 0.79
CA LYS A 187 9.66 12.86 2.13
C LYS A 187 9.03 14.25 2.13
N SER A 188 9.48 15.08 1.18
CA SER A 188 9.05 16.47 1.08
C SER A 188 7.55 16.61 0.81
N ASP A 189 6.93 15.60 0.19
CA ASP A 189 5.52 15.63 -0.14
C ASP A 189 4.66 15.21 1.06
N ALA A 190 5.11 14.23 1.86
CA ALA A 190 4.49 13.89 3.13
C ALA A 190 4.50 15.11 4.08
N GLU A 191 5.62 15.83 4.15
CA GLU A 191 5.77 17.06 4.92
C GLU A 191 4.81 18.16 4.45
N LYS A 192 4.81 18.49 3.15
CA LYS A 192 3.92 19.52 2.58
C LYS A 192 2.46 19.20 2.83
N LEU A 193 2.04 17.96 2.57
CA LEU A 193 0.66 17.53 2.76
C LEU A 193 0.24 17.68 4.22
N LEU A 194 1.08 17.28 5.17
CA LEU A 194 0.75 17.44 6.59
C LEU A 194 0.64 18.92 6.99
N TRP A 195 1.55 19.77 6.54
CA TRP A 195 1.47 21.21 6.80
C TRP A 195 0.21 21.84 6.18
N GLU A 196 -0.20 21.38 5.00
CA GLU A 196 -1.45 21.79 4.38
C GLU A 196 -2.64 21.39 5.24
N LEU A 197 -2.76 20.13 5.67
CA LEU A 197 -3.82 19.65 6.56
C LEU A 197 -3.89 20.45 7.86
N LEU A 198 -2.74 20.81 8.45
CA LEU A 198 -2.67 21.64 9.64
C LEU A 198 -3.22 23.06 9.39
N ARG A 199 -2.90 23.66 8.25
CA ARG A 199 -3.35 25.01 7.86
C ARG A 199 -4.83 25.05 7.51
N THR A 200 -5.35 24.00 6.88
CA THR A 200 -6.70 23.96 6.29
C THR A 200 -7.72 23.16 7.12
N ASP A 201 -7.32 22.70 8.30
CA ASP A 201 -8.10 21.80 9.15
C ASP A 201 -8.58 20.54 8.41
N GLY A 202 -7.67 19.91 7.68
CA GLY A 202 -7.87 18.59 7.07
C GLY A 202 -8.28 18.60 5.59
N ILE A 203 -8.24 19.75 4.91
CA ILE A 203 -8.58 19.87 3.49
C ILE A 203 -7.31 19.91 2.63
N VAL A 204 -7.19 19.01 1.65
CA VAL A 204 -6.12 19.10 0.63
C VAL A 204 -6.65 19.91 -0.55
N GLU A 205 -6.09 21.10 -0.76
CA GLU A 205 -6.42 21.99 -1.87
C GLU A 205 -5.61 21.64 -3.12
N SER A 206 -4.40 21.11 -2.96
CA SER A 206 -3.55 20.67 -4.07
C SER A 206 -2.68 19.47 -3.73
N TRP A 207 -2.66 18.48 -4.62
CA TRP A 207 -1.78 17.32 -4.45
C TRP A 207 -0.39 17.58 -5.07
N PRO A 208 0.70 17.11 -4.45
CA PRO A 208 2.02 17.13 -5.07
C PRO A 208 2.05 16.35 -6.38
N GLY A 209 2.80 16.83 -7.37
CA GLY A 209 2.96 16.15 -8.65
C GLY A 209 1.77 16.21 -9.61
N THR A 210 0.60 16.72 -9.19
CA THR A 210 -0.48 17.06 -10.13
C THR A 210 -0.18 18.38 -10.83
N ALA A 211 0.30 18.31 -12.07
CA ALA A 211 0.12 19.43 -12.99
C ALA A 211 -1.40 19.67 -13.11
N ARG A 212 -1.86 20.90 -12.82
CA ARG A 212 -3.23 21.30 -13.16
C ARG A 212 -3.42 21.04 -14.66
N SER A 213 -4.22 20.05 -15.02
CA SER A 213 -4.77 19.97 -16.36
C SER A 213 -5.65 21.20 -16.55
N ALA A 214 -5.11 22.17 -17.28
CA ALA A 214 -5.83 23.28 -17.88
C ALA A 214 -6.74 22.77 -19.00
#